data_AF-A0A9D5K9R1-F1
#
_entry.id   AF-A0A9D5K9R1-F1
#
_cell.length_a   1.000
_cell.length_b   1.000
_cell.length_c   1.000
_cell.angle_alpha   90.00
_cell.angle_beta   90.00
_cell.angle_gamma   90.00
#
_symmetry.space_group_name_H-M   'P 1'
#
loop_
_entity.id
_entity.type
_entity.pdbx_description
1 polymer ?
#
loop_
_entity_poly.entity_id
_entity_poly.type
_entity_poly.pdbx_seq_one_letter_code
_entity_poly.pdbx_strand_id
1 'polypeptide(L)'
;MINTRKPLTSILAATVMLLACLAPLSCEKDNVPPDVSIDTPSDGDTVFGSQTITVTASDDDSLVNVSILIDDEEVAADSESPLEYEWNTLEYDDGTKHTIKATALDPSDNQGETEITVTVDQPSNPPDNPSDPPSGPGAGLINETLAFSASATDPDGDSISIQFDWGDGTKSDWSEYVASGETVTLEKSFSDTGTFEVKFKAKDTYEVPTNWSPPLEVLISETPSYGSIQVNSTPSGADIMLSDTATGKQTNHLFSGLLPGNYKISLRLLGHKDFDTTVAVKAEETTTLDVTLEEIGTLVWSYETGGEVNSSVAIGPDGTLFFGSGDKNLYALNPSGVKNWSYETDVLEVSSSPAVGPDSMVYFGSQEEYLYALRPDGSLRWRYKADGAIRYSPALDEDVNVYFGTTDHYLYVIDSSGDRITRYETGDDIRTSPAIGPDGTIYFGCDDGKIYAMTLDVQAEELTVKWDYETGNWAESSPAIGSDGTIYCGSHSDYIYALDASDGSLMWEYKTGGDIHCSPVIGSDGTIYVGSDDYYLYALNPDGTLQWKYETGNRIRAHPVVGEDGSVYIGSYDGKLYALRPDGTLKWTFETEGLIETGPVID
;
A
#
# COMPACT_ATOMS: atom_id res chain seq x y z
N MET A 1 -9.57 63.04 -35.01
CA MET A 1 -8.48 62.28 -34.34
C MET A 1 -8.37 60.95 -35.08
N ILE A 2 -7.33 60.79 -35.92
CA ILE A 2 -6.08 60.02 -35.68
C ILE A 2 -6.36 58.50 -35.83
N ASN A 3 -6.04 57.93 -37.01
CA ASN A 3 -4.97 56.94 -37.29
C ASN A 3 -5.32 55.51 -36.85
N THR A 4 -4.96 54.40 -37.50
CA THR A 4 -4.09 54.07 -38.66
C THR A 4 -4.23 52.56 -38.88
N ARG A 5 -4.15 52.09 -40.14
CA ARG A 5 -3.08 51.20 -40.67
C ARG A 5 -3.46 50.67 -42.06
N LYS A 6 -2.49 50.71 -42.98
CA LYS A 6 -2.55 50.29 -44.39
C LYS A 6 -1.96 48.86 -44.55
N PRO A 7 -2.36 48.12 -45.59
CA PRO A 7 -1.72 46.87 -46.02
C PRO A 7 -0.85 46.98 -47.29
N LEU A 8 -0.06 45.93 -47.51
CA LEU A 8 0.46 45.30 -48.75
C LEU A 8 0.79 46.14 -49.99
N THR A 9 2.00 45.94 -50.52
CA THR A 9 2.32 46.11 -51.95
C THR A 9 3.32 45.06 -52.43
N SER A 10 2.91 44.32 -53.46
CA SER A 10 3.79 43.71 -54.45
C SER A 10 4.26 44.76 -55.46
N ILE A 11 5.32 44.48 -56.22
CA ILE A 11 5.42 44.69 -57.68
C ILE A 11 6.77 44.13 -58.18
N LEU A 12 6.69 43.49 -59.33
CA LEU A 12 7.74 42.82 -60.10
C LEU A 12 8.43 43.79 -61.09
N ALA A 13 9.60 43.35 -61.58
CA ALA A 13 10.25 43.62 -62.88
C ALA A 13 11.35 44.70 -62.95
N ALA A 14 12.58 44.27 -63.29
CA ALA A 14 13.21 44.57 -64.58
C ALA A 14 14.56 43.85 -64.75
N THR A 15 14.71 43.19 -65.90
CA THR A 15 15.88 42.46 -66.39
C THR A 15 16.93 43.42 -66.99
N VAL A 16 18.22 43.21 -66.72
CA VAL A 16 19.31 43.62 -67.65
C VAL A 16 20.38 42.52 -67.69
N MET A 17 20.67 42.10 -68.90
CA MET A 17 21.62 41.06 -69.31
C MET A 17 23.01 41.68 -69.49
N LEU A 18 24.06 41.11 -68.89
CA LEU A 18 25.40 41.13 -69.50
C LEU A 18 26.25 39.96 -68.98
N LEU A 19 26.64 39.10 -69.92
CA LEU A 19 27.51 37.95 -69.75
C LEU A 19 28.97 38.39 -69.91
N ALA A 20 29.85 38.07 -68.96
CA ALA A 20 31.29 37.95 -69.19
C ALA A 20 31.97 37.09 -68.09
N CYS A 21 32.15 35.81 -68.43
CA CYS A 21 33.24 34.88 -68.11
C CYS A 21 34.08 34.98 -66.81
N LEU A 22 34.03 33.84 -66.09
CA LEU A 22 35.15 33.00 -65.62
C LEU A 22 35.92 33.41 -64.34
N ALA A 23 35.49 32.84 -63.23
CA ALA A 23 36.24 31.77 -62.56
C ALA A 23 35.22 30.72 -62.05
N PRO A 24 35.47 29.41 -62.20
CA PRO A 24 34.66 28.42 -61.48
C PRO A 24 34.94 28.62 -59.99
N LEU A 25 33.90 28.82 -59.17
CA LEU A 25 33.96 28.20 -57.86
C LEU A 25 33.99 26.72 -58.18
N SER A 26 35.17 26.10 -58.07
CA SER A 26 35.20 24.67 -57.86
C SER A 26 34.37 24.45 -56.61
N CYS A 27 33.20 23.85 -56.78
CA CYS A 27 32.68 23.00 -55.74
C CYS A 27 33.66 21.83 -55.74
N GLU A 28 34.80 22.00 -55.06
CA GLU A 28 35.62 20.85 -54.74
C GLU A 28 34.72 19.98 -53.89
N LYS A 29 34.49 18.75 -54.36
CA LYS A 29 33.84 17.75 -53.54
C LYS A 29 34.64 17.69 -52.24
N ASP A 30 33.98 17.81 -51.10
CA ASP A 30 34.66 17.60 -49.84
C ASP A 30 35.27 16.18 -49.83
N ASN A 31 36.51 16.08 -49.40
CA ASN A 31 37.21 14.80 -49.25
C ASN A 31 37.89 14.69 -47.87
N VAL A 32 37.53 15.54 -46.91
CA VAL A 32 37.97 15.43 -45.52
C VAL A 32 36.94 14.57 -44.79
N PRO A 33 37.35 13.44 -44.19
CA PRO A 33 36.44 12.65 -43.36
C PRO A 33 36.30 13.25 -41.95
N PRO A 34 35.15 13.01 -41.28
CA PRO A 34 34.95 13.40 -39.89
C PRO A 34 36.05 12.87 -38.95
N ASP A 35 36.48 13.70 -38.01
CA ASP A 35 37.33 13.28 -36.88
C ASP A 35 36.43 12.75 -35.75
N VAL A 36 36.71 11.54 -35.26
CA VAL A 36 35.86 10.81 -34.30
C VAL A 36 36.70 10.34 -33.11
N SER A 37 36.25 10.65 -31.89
CA SER A 37 36.82 10.15 -30.64
C SER A 37 35.76 9.47 -29.78
N ILE A 38 36.18 8.43 -29.06
CA ILE A 38 35.42 7.87 -27.94
C ILE A 38 36.04 8.49 -26.69
N ASP A 39 35.28 9.33 -26.00
CA ASP A 39 35.76 10.10 -24.85
C ASP A 39 35.67 9.27 -23.56
N THR A 40 34.62 8.46 -23.44
CA THR A 40 34.44 7.44 -22.40
C THR A 40 33.73 6.21 -22.97
N PRO A 41 34.08 4.98 -22.56
CA PRO A 41 35.25 4.61 -21.74
C PRO A 41 36.58 4.73 -22.51
N SER A 42 37.73 4.53 -21.85
CA SER A 42 39.06 4.50 -22.48
C SER A 42 39.43 3.09 -22.95
N ASP A 43 40.35 3.01 -23.93
CA ASP A 43 40.87 1.72 -24.41
C ASP A 43 41.58 0.93 -23.30
N GLY A 44 41.14 -0.32 -23.10
CA GLY A 44 41.60 -1.22 -22.06
C GLY A 44 40.89 -1.07 -20.71
N ASP A 45 39.89 -0.19 -20.59
CA ASP A 45 39.13 -0.04 -19.35
C ASP A 45 38.42 -1.33 -18.96
N THR A 46 38.27 -1.49 -17.65
CA THR A 46 37.43 -2.53 -17.03
C THR A 46 36.17 -1.87 -16.52
N VAL A 47 35.01 -2.40 -16.90
CA VAL A 47 33.71 -1.75 -16.72
C VAL A 47 32.69 -2.69 -16.08
N PHE A 48 31.77 -2.11 -15.29
CA PHE A 48 30.75 -2.83 -14.53
C PHE A 48 29.50 -1.95 -14.33
N GLY A 49 28.31 -2.54 -14.35
CA GLY A 49 27.04 -1.83 -14.21
C GLY A 49 26.62 -1.00 -15.43
N SER A 50 25.91 0.11 -15.19
CA SER A 50 25.50 1.08 -16.22
C SER A 50 26.65 2.01 -16.56
N GLN A 51 27.06 2.04 -17.82
CA GLN A 51 28.22 2.77 -18.30
C GLN A 51 27.83 3.69 -19.45
N THR A 52 28.07 4.99 -19.30
CA THR A 52 27.84 5.97 -20.37
C THR A 52 28.99 5.92 -21.38
N ILE A 53 28.68 5.53 -22.62
CA ILE A 53 29.57 5.68 -23.77
C ILE A 53 29.35 7.08 -24.36
N THR A 54 30.40 7.89 -24.45
CA THR A 54 30.35 9.24 -25.03
C THR A 54 31.26 9.32 -26.24
N VAL A 55 30.69 9.66 -27.39
CA VAL A 55 31.40 9.82 -28.67
C VAL A 55 31.31 11.26 -29.14
N THR A 56 32.45 11.84 -29.47
CA THR A 56 32.54 13.14 -30.11
C THR A 56 32.98 12.96 -31.56
N ALA A 57 32.20 13.51 -32.48
CA ALA A 57 32.59 13.67 -33.88
C ALA A 57 32.57 15.15 -34.30
N SER A 58 33.48 15.53 -35.20
CA SER A 58 33.51 16.86 -35.82
C SER A 58 34.06 16.79 -37.23
N ASP A 59 33.60 17.68 -38.10
CA ASP A 59 34.01 17.76 -39.50
C ASP A 59 34.13 19.24 -39.93
N ASP A 60 34.77 19.54 -41.07
CA ASP A 60 34.80 20.89 -41.62
C ASP A 60 33.53 21.26 -42.41
N ASP A 61 32.64 20.30 -42.66
CA ASP A 61 31.22 20.49 -43.02
C ASP A 61 30.28 19.99 -41.88
N SER A 62 28.96 19.99 -42.12
CA SER A 62 27.98 19.38 -41.21
C SER A 62 28.14 17.86 -41.15
N LEU A 63 27.75 17.23 -40.04
CA LEU A 63 27.62 15.78 -39.95
C LEU A 63 26.28 15.31 -40.52
N VAL A 64 26.28 14.18 -41.21
CA VAL A 64 25.07 13.44 -41.59
C VAL A 64 24.68 12.47 -40.48
N ASN A 65 25.67 11.81 -39.89
CA ASN A 65 25.45 10.78 -38.88
C ASN A 65 26.70 10.57 -38.01
N VAL A 66 26.49 10.19 -36.75
CA VAL A 66 27.45 9.65 -35.80
C VAL A 66 26.80 8.43 -35.18
N SER A 67 27.47 7.28 -35.18
CA SER A 67 26.96 6.02 -34.63
C SER A 67 27.92 5.42 -33.60
N ILE A 68 27.35 4.78 -32.58
CA ILE A 68 28.03 3.90 -31.63
C ILE A 68 27.64 2.47 -31.96
N LEU A 69 28.65 1.61 -32.07
CA LEU A 69 28.49 0.17 -32.25
C LEU A 69 29.18 -0.58 -31.10
N ILE A 70 28.55 -1.64 -30.61
CA ILE A 70 29.14 -2.60 -29.66
C ILE A 70 29.19 -3.96 -30.36
N ASP A 71 30.38 -4.53 -30.50
CA ASP A 71 30.62 -5.78 -31.24
C ASP A 71 29.98 -5.83 -32.64
N ASP A 72 30.18 -4.75 -33.40
CA ASP A 72 29.64 -4.52 -34.74
C ASP A 72 28.11 -4.33 -34.83
N GLU A 73 27.38 -4.28 -33.71
CA GLU A 73 25.96 -3.94 -33.67
C GLU A 73 25.75 -2.46 -33.33
N GLU A 74 25.02 -1.72 -34.17
CA GLU A 74 24.71 -0.30 -33.93
C GLU A 74 23.69 -0.16 -32.80
N VAL A 75 24.11 0.49 -31.71
CA VAL A 75 23.30 0.69 -30.49
C VAL A 75 22.76 2.11 -30.35
N ALA A 76 23.39 3.09 -30.99
CA ALA A 76 22.95 4.48 -31.04
C ALA A 76 23.43 5.17 -32.32
N ALA A 77 22.61 6.07 -32.85
CA ALA A 77 22.98 6.92 -33.98
C ALA A 77 22.23 8.26 -33.91
N ASP A 78 22.90 9.36 -34.25
CA ASP A 78 22.30 10.69 -34.35
C ASP A 78 23.05 11.56 -35.38
N SER A 79 22.45 12.67 -35.79
CA SER A 79 23.07 13.70 -36.62
C SER A 79 23.80 14.78 -35.82
N GLU A 80 23.71 14.73 -34.49
CA GLU A 80 24.36 15.67 -33.57
C GLU A 80 25.51 15.00 -32.77
N SER A 81 26.44 15.81 -32.29
CA SER A 81 27.62 15.40 -31.52
C SER A 81 27.81 16.37 -30.34
N PRO A 82 28.13 15.89 -29.12
CA PRO A 82 28.45 14.52 -28.77
C PRO A 82 27.23 13.59 -28.69
N LEU A 83 27.43 12.31 -29.00
CA LEU A 83 26.44 11.24 -28.89
C LEU A 83 26.72 10.42 -27.62
N GLU A 84 25.70 10.21 -26.79
CA GLU A 84 25.79 9.43 -25.55
C GLU A 84 24.89 8.18 -25.63
N TYR A 85 25.38 7.07 -25.10
CA TYR A 85 24.62 5.81 -24.97
C TYR A 85 24.85 5.17 -23.61
N GLU A 86 23.77 4.87 -22.89
CA GLU A 86 23.81 4.12 -21.63
C GLU A 86 23.92 2.62 -21.90
N TRP A 87 25.09 2.05 -21.63
CA TRP A 87 25.38 0.64 -21.83
C TRP A 87 25.23 -0.15 -20.52
N ASN A 88 24.28 -1.09 -20.51
CA ASN A 88 24.08 -2.01 -19.39
C ASN A 88 25.04 -3.22 -19.50
N THR A 89 26.19 -3.16 -18.83
CA THR A 89 27.18 -4.24 -18.88
C THR A 89 26.77 -5.50 -18.11
N LEU A 90 25.69 -5.45 -17.31
CA LEU A 90 25.15 -6.60 -16.57
C LEU A 90 24.53 -7.68 -17.49
N GLU A 91 24.34 -7.37 -18.78
CA GLU A 91 23.82 -8.31 -19.78
C GLU A 91 24.92 -9.16 -20.43
N TYR A 92 26.19 -8.96 -20.03
CA TYR A 92 27.36 -9.59 -20.62
C TYR A 92 28.10 -10.47 -19.61
N ASP A 93 28.74 -11.53 -20.11
CA ASP A 93 29.47 -12.49 -19.28
C ASP A 93 30.71 -11.87 -18.61
N ASP A 94 31.05 -12.32 -17.40
CA ASP A 94 32.24 -11.86 -16.68
C ASP A 94 33.55 -12.16 -17.44
N GLY A 95 34.45 -11.18 -17.48
CA GLY A 95 35.77 -11.26 -18.11
C GLY A 95 35.77 -11.22 -19.64
N THR A 96 34.62 -10.99 -20.30
CA THR A 96 34.56 -10.85 -21.75
C THR A 96 35.07 -9.48 -22.19
N LYS A 97 35.63 -9.46 -23.41
CA LYS A 97 36.07 -8.23 -24.07
C LYS A 97 35.06 -7.82 -25.11
N HIS A 98 34.73 -6.54 -25.12
CA HIS A 98 33.79 -5.93 -26.05
C HIS A 98 34.47 -4.81 -26.82
N THR A 99 34.19 -4.73 -28.12
CA THR A 99 34.71 -3.67 -28.99
C THR A 99 33.66 -2.59 -29.12
N ILE A 100 33.98 -1.38 -28.68
CA ILE A 100 33.16 -0.19 -28.90
C ILE A 100 33.73 0.55 -30.11
N LYS A 101 32.95 0.66 -31.18
CA LYS A 101 33.33 1.34 -32.40
C LYS A 101 32.45 2.57 -32.63
N ALA A 102 33.07 3.70 -32.91
CA ALA A 102 32.39 4.93 -33.26
C ALA A 102 32.63 5.25 -34.74
N THR A 103 31.57 5.64 -35.46
CA THR A 103 31.67 6.03 -36.88
C THR A 103 30.93 7.33 -37.13
N ALA A 104 31.38 8.14 -38.09
CA ALA A 104 30.66 9.34 -38.52
C ALA A 104 30.74 9.54 -40.04
N LEU A 105 29.70 10.17 -40.61
CA LEU A 105 29.54 10.44 -42.05
C LEU A 105 29.25 11.92 -42.29
N ASP A 106 29.79 12.46 -43.38
CA ASP A 106 29.48 13.80 -43.90
C ASP A 106 28.52 13.75 -45.12
N PRO A 107 28.02 14.90 -45.64
CA PRO A 107 27.17 14.97 -46.83
C PRO A 107 27.85 14.56 -48.15
N SER A 108 29.17 14.43 -48.16
CA SER A 108 29.99 14.04 -49.32
C SER A 108 30.36 12.55 -49.34
N ASP A 109 29.79 11.78 -48.40
CA ASP A 109 30.04 10.35 -48.13
C ASP A 109 31.48 10.06 -47.64
N ASN A 110 32.17 11.03 -47.03
CA ASN A 110 33.41 10.76 -46.32
C ASN A 110 33.10 10.17 -44.93
N GLN A 111 33.93 9.22 -44.48
CA GLN A 111 33.68 8.44 -43.27
C GLN A 111 34.88 8.50 -42.31
N GLY A 112 34.62 8.87 -41.06
CA GLY A 112 35.53 8.75 -39.93
C GLY A 112 35.17 7.55 -39.06
N GLU A 113 36.17 6.87 -38.49
CA GLU A 113 35.94 5.81 -37.51
C GLU A 113 37.07 5.70 -36.47
N THR A 114 36.72 5.24 -35.28
CA THR A 114 37.66 4.86 -34.21
C THR A 114 37.06 3.72 -33.40
N GLU A 115 37.89 2.94 -32.72
CA GLU A 115 37.46 1.83 -31.88
C GLU A 115 38.33 1.67 -30.64
N ILE A 116 37.75 1.15 -29.57
CA ILE A 116 38.41 0.76 -28.32
C ILE A 116 37.95 -0.63 -27.90
N THR A 117 38.75 -1.31 -27.09
CA THR A 117 38.37 -2.57 -26.44
C THR A 117 38.27 -2.38 -24.93
N VAL A 118 37.14 -2.76 -24.35
CA VAL A 118 36.93 -2.78 -22.90
C VAL A 118 36.68 -4.20 -22.39
N THR A 119 36.92 -4.44 -21.11
CA THR A 119 36.64 -5.73 -20.46
C THR A 119 35.48 -5.54 -19.47
N VAL A 120 34.45 -6.39 -19.55
CA VAL A 120 33.39 -6.45 -18.53
C VAL A 120 33.92 -7.27 -17.35
N ASP A 121 33.81 -6.76 -16.14
CA ASP A 121 34.23 -7.44 -14.89
C ASP A 121 33.08 -7.37 -13.89
N GLN A 122 32.51 -8.53 -13.57
CA GLN A 122 31.43 -8.69 -12.59
C GLN A 122 32.07 -9.18 -11.29
N PRO A 123 32.39 -8.29 -10.33
CA PRO A 123 33.07 -8.71 -9.11
C PRO A 123 32.21 -9.71 -8.33
N SER A 124 32.67 -10.95 -8.12
CA SER A 124 31.96 -11.96 -7.33
C SER A 124 32.46 -12.04 -5.88
N ASN A 125 31.55 -11.84 -4.94
CA ASN A 125 31.70 -12.10 -3.53
C ASN A 125 31.20 -13.52 -3.24
N PRO A 126 31.88 -14.28 -2.37
CA PRO A 126 31.37 -15.58 -1.96
C PRO A 126 30.08 -15.43 -1.13
N PRO A 127 29.28 -16.50 -1.00
CA PRO A 127 28.07 -16.45 -0.20
C PRO A 127 28.35 -16.13 1.27
N ASP A 128 27.37 -15.54 1.94
CA ASP A 128 27.47 -15.23 3.36
C ASP A 128 27.65 -16.50 4.19
N ASN A 129 28.50 -16.41 5.23
CA ASN A 129 28.65 -17.52 6.17
C ASN A 129 27.33 -17.75 6.93
N PRO A 130 26.80 -18.98 6.95
CA PRO A 130 25.56 -19.27 7.64
C PRO A 130 25.71 -19.04 9.16
N SER A 131 24.86 -18.18 9.71
CA SER A 131 24.80 -17.87 11.14
C SER A 131 23.96 -18.86 11.94
N ASP A 132 23.04 -19.57 11.29
CA ASP A 132 22.06 -20.45 11.92
C ASP A 132 22.32 -21.92 11.57
N PRO A 133 21.97 -22.88 12.45
CA PRO A 133 22.05 -24.30 12.14
C PRO A 133 21.02 -24.69 11.05
N PRO A 134 21.19 -25.85 10.39
CA PRO A 134 20.18 -26.36 9.49
C PRO A 134 18.87 -26.63 10.24
N SER A 135 17.75 -26.59 9.52
CA SER A 135 16.43 -26.94 10.04
C SER A 135 16.14 -28.43 9.83
N GLY A 136 15.51 -29.08 10.81
CA GLY A 136 15.13 -30.49 10.70
C GLY A 136 14.78 -31.11 12.05
N PRO A 137 14.48 -32.41 12.09
CA PRO A 137 14.25 -33.14 13.33
C PRO A 137 15.51 -33.14 14.21
N GLY A 138 15.34 -32.80 15.49
CA GLY A 138 16.42 -32.89 16.50
C GLY A 138 16.59 -34.30 17.06
N ALA A 139 15.77 -35.25 16.62
CA ALA A 139 15.90 -36.67 16.92
C ALA A 139 15.17 -37.52 15.89
N GLY A 140 15.49 -38.81 15.89
CA GLY A 140 14.79 -39.81 15.11
C GLY A 140 15.11 -41.23 15.58
N LEU A 141 14.53 -42.20 14.90
CA LEU A 141 14.82 -43.60 15.09
C LEU A 141 15.97 -44.06 14.20
N ILE A 142 16.69 -45.07 14.66
CA ILE A 142 17.69 -45.76 13.85
C ILE A 142 17.06 -46.27 12.54
N ASN A 143 17.72 -46.01 11.41
CA ASN A 143 17.27 -46.28 10.05
C ASN A 143 16.00 -45.55 9.59
N GLU A 144 15.49 -44.60 10.37
CA GLU A 144 14.45 -43.67 9.90
C GLU A 144 15.05 -42.67 8.91
N THR A 145 14.29 -42.31 7.88
CA THR A 145 14.66 -41.25 6.95
C THR A 145 14.18 -39.91 7.50
N LEU A 146 15.12 -39.02 7.78
CA LEU A 146 14.87 -37.67 8.29
C LEU A 146 15.21 -36.64 7.21
N ALA A 147 14.38 -35.60 7.07
CA ALA A 147 14.61 -34.51 6.13
C ALA A 147 15.24 -33.30 6.85
N PHE A 148 16.28 -32.73 6.26
CA PHE A 148 16.97 -31.54 6.75
C PHE A 148 17.00 -30.48 5.66
N SER A 149 16.76 -29.24 6.04
CA SER A 149 16.64 -28.10 5.15
C SER A 149 17.62 -26.99 5.54
N ALA A 150 18.19 -26.31 4.56
CA ALA A 150 19.07 -25.17 4.76
C ALA A 150 18.98 -24.18 3.60
N SER A 151 19.33 -22.93 3.85
CA SER A 151 19.45 -21.87 2.84
C SER A 151 20.71 -21.04 3.14
N ALA A 152 21.21 -20.35 2.12
CA ALA A 152 22.26 -19.33 2.26
C ALA A 152 21.95 -18.18 1.29
N THR A 153 22.51 -17.01 1.56
CA THR A 153 22.38 -15.84 0.68
C THR A 153 23.74 -15.51 0.09
N ASP A 154 23.72 -15.17 -1.18
CA ASP A 154 24.85 -14.61 -1.91
C ASP A 154 24.67 -13.09 -2.09
N PRO A 155 25.67 -12.26 -1.73
CA PRO A 155 25.60 -10.80 -1.85
C PRO A 155 25.34 -10.29 -3.28
N ASP A 156 25.83 -11.01 -4.29
CA ASP A 156 25.69 -10.64 -5.69
C ASP A 156 24.48 -11.32 -6.34
N GLY A 157 23.74 -12.12 -5.56
CA GLY A 157 22.54 -12.83 -6.00
C GLY A 157 22.85 -14.10 -6.79
N ASP A 158 24.10 -14.57 -6.78
CA ASP A 158 24.51 -15.78 -7.47
C ASP A 158 23.76 -17.01 -6.95
N SER A 159 23.56 -17.98 -7.83
CA SER A 159 22.94 -19.25 -7.44
C SER A 159 23.86 -20.03 -6.50
N ILE A 160 23.27 -20.64 -5.48
CA ILE A 160 23.99 -21.35 -4.43
C ILE A 160 23.78 -22.86 -4.51
N SER A 161 24.80 -23.62 -4.10
CA SER A 161 24.71 -25.06 -3.88
C SER A 161 25.10 -25.39 -2.44
N ILE A 162 24.40 -26.34 -1.81
CA ILE A 162 24.54 -26.68 -0.39
C ILE A 162 25.06 -28.09 -0.21
N GLN A 163 25.95 -28.27 0.78
CA GLN A 163 26.41 -29.58 1.25
C GLN A 163 26.21 -29.71 2.76
N PHE A 164 25.71 -30.86 3.18
CA PHE A 164 25.55 -31.24 4.59
C PHE A 164 26.72 -32.14 5.05
N ASP A 165 27.16 -31.92 6.28
CA ASP A 165 27.94 -32.86 7.08
C ASP A 165 27.01 -33.42 8.15
N TRP A 166 26.78 -34.73 8.11
CA TRP A 166 25.78 -35.39 8.93
C TRP A 166 26.27 -35.69 10.35
N GLY A 167 27.54 -35.42 10.66
CA GLY A 167 28.11 -35.69 11.98
C GLY A 167 28.41 -37.18 12.25
N ASP A 168 28.00 -38.09 11.37
CA ASP A 168 28.31 -39.54 11.42
C ASP A 168 29.60 -39.91 10.66
N GLY A 169 30.35 -38.90 10.22
CA GLY A 169 31.54 -39.04 9.37
C GLY A 169 31.25 -39.04 7.86
N THR A 170 29.99 -38.99 7.45
CA THR A 170 29.56 -38.86 6.05
C THR A 170 29.09 -37.45 5.71
N LYS A 171 29.13 -37.11 4.42
CA LYS A 171 28.63 -35.84 3.87
C LYS A 171 27.68 -36.13 2.72
N SER A 172 26.76 -35.21 2.45
CA SER A 172 25.98 -35.26 1.22
C SER A 172 26.87 -34.91 0.01
N ASP A 173 26.40 -35.27 -1.19
CA ASP A 173 26.83 -34.57 -2.39
C ASP A 173 26.39 -33.09 -2.32
N TRP A 174 27.02 -32.25 -3.12
CA TRP A 174 26.53 -30.88 -3.33
C TRP A 174 25.16 -30.95 -4.02
N SER A 175 24.22 -30.11 -3.57
CA SER A 175 22.92 -29.99 -4.23
C SER A 175 23.05 -29.43 -5.64
N GLU A 176 21.96 -29.50 -6.41
CA GLU A 176 21.83 -28.62 -7.58
C GLU A 176 21.88 -27.15 -7.13
N TYR A 177 22.28 -26.27 -8.06
CA TYR A 177 22.27 -24.84 -7.83
C TYR A 177 20.82 -24.34 -7.77
N VAL A 178 20.50 -23.59 -6.72
CA VAL A 178 19.20 -22.93 -6.50
C VAL A 178 19.41 -21.43 -6.36
N ALA A 179 18.35 -20.64 -6.46
CA ALA A 179 18.48 -19.19 -6.32
C ALA A 179 19.02 -18.80 -4.92
N SER A 180 19.76 -17.70 -4.83
CA SER A 180 20.19 -17.12 -3.55
C SER A 180 18.99 -16.98 -2.60
N GLY A 181 19.13 -17.50 -1.37
CA GLY A 181 18.07 -17.52 -0.36
C GLY A 181 17.08 -18.69 -0.44
N GLU A 182 17.09 -19.48 -1.51
CA GLU A 182 16.19 -20.63 -1.67
C GLU A 182 16.57 -21.78 -0.71
N THR A 183 15.57 -22.53 -0.25
CA THR A 183 15.76 -23.62 0.71
C THR A 183 16.00 -24.95 0.00
N VAL A 184 17.14 -25.56 0.28
CA VAL A 184 17.48 -26.93 -0.14
C VAL A 184 17.11 -27.92 0.95
N THR A 185 16.41 -28.99 0.60
CA THR A 185 16.07 -30.08 1.53
C THR A 185 16.69 -31.40 1.08
N LEU A 186 17.44 -32.05 1.96
CA LEU A 186 18.03 -33.37 1.74
C LEU A 186 17.62 -34.36 2.83
N GLU A 187 17.55 -35.64 2.46
CA GLU A 187 17.17 -36.72 3.38
C GLU A 187 18.38 -37.52 3.86
N LYS A 188 18.35 -37.97 5.11
CA LYS A 188 19.39 -38.80 5.74
C LYS A 188 18.76 -39.86 6.64
N SER A 189 19.27 -41.10 6.53
CA SER A 189 19.04 -42.16 7.51
C SER A 189 20.31 -42.48 8.27
N PHE A 190 20.22 -42.55 9.59
CA PHE A 190 21.33 -42.87 10.48
C PHE A 190 21.31 -44.35 10.86
N SER A 191 22.44 -45.03 10.69
CA SER A 191 22.58 -46.48 10.97
C SER A 191 23.02 -46.80 12.40
N ASP A 192 23.42 -45.78 13.17
CA ASP A 192 23.92 -45.92 14.52
C ASP A 192 23.12 -45.01 15.47
N THR A 193 22.98 -45.43 16.72
CA THR A 193 22.39 -44.61 17.78
C THR A 193 23.42 -43.65 18.37
N GLY A 194 22.98 -42.48 18.79
CA GLY A 194 23.84 -41.46 19.42
C GLY A 194 23.41 -40.05 19.03
N THR A 195 24.16 -39.06 19.51
CA THR A 195 23.96 -37.66 19.12
C THR A 195 24.90 -37.31 17.96
N PHE A 196 24.35 -36.77 16.89
CA PHE A 196 25.07 -36.34 15.70
C PHE A 196 24.97 -34.82 15.53
N GLU A 197 26.07 -34.17 15.16
CA GLU A 197 26.11 -32.73 14.90
C GLU A 197 25.94 -32.48 13.39
N VAL A 198 24.72 -32.20 12.95
CA VAL A 198 24.41 -31.92 11.55
C VAL A 198 24.67 -30.45 11.25
N LYS A 199 25.44 -30.16 10.21
CA LYS A 199 25.81 -28.80 9.80
C LYS A 199 25.83 -28.70 8.29
N PHE A 200 25.74 -27.48 7.75
CA PHE A 200 25.80 -27.26 6.32
C PHE A 200 26.79 -26.14 5.95
N LYS A 201 27.15 -26.07 4.68
CA LYS A 201 27.84 -24.93 4.06
C LYS A 201 27.33 -24.75 2.63
N ALA A 202 27.57 -23.57 2.07
CA ALA A 202 27.18 -23.22 0.71
C ALA A 202 28.41 -22.92 -0.16
N LYS A 203 28.22 -22.87 -1.47
CA LYS A 203 29.13 -22.27 -2.45
C LYS A 203 28.32 -21.62 -3.57
N ASP A 204 28.89 -20.62 -4.20
CA ASP A 204 28.38 -19.98 -5.41
C ASP A 204 28.74 -20.76 -6.68
N THR A 205 28.33 -20.22 -7.83
CA THR A 205 28.66 -20.67 -9.19
C THR A 205 30.17 -20.59 -9.49
N TYR A 206 30.91 -19.74 -8.77
CA TYR A 206 32.37 -19.60 -8.82
C TYR A 206 33.12 -20.64 -7.97
N GLU A 207 32.37 -21.57 -7.35
CA GLU A 207 32.83 -22.67 -6.53
C GLU A 207 33.58 -22.28 -5.24
N VAL A 208 33.33 -21.09 -4.71
CA VAL A 208 33.96 -20.61 -3.47
C VAL A 208 33.09 -20.98 -2.26
N PRO A 209 33.53 -21.90 -1.37
CA PRO A 209 32.69 -22.38 -0.28
C PRO A 209 32.75 -21.50 0.97
N THR A 210 31.63 -21.41 1.67
CA THR A 210 31.51 -20.80 2.99
C THR A 210 32.10 -21.68 4.10
N ASN A 211 32.21 -21.12 5.31
CA ASN A 211 32.44 -21.90 6.52
C ASN A 211 31.21 -22.75 6.86
N TRP A 212 31.41 -23.79 7.68
CA TRP A 212 30.30 -24.57 8.21
C TRP A 212 29.44 -23.74 9.17
N SER A 213 28.12 -23.94 9.09
CA SER A 213 27.14 -23.43 10.04
C SER A 213 27.42 -23.93 11.47
N PRO A 214 26.82 -23.29 12.50
CA PRO A 214 26.61 -23.95 13.78
C PRO A 214 25.90 -25.30 13.61
N PRO A 215 26.14 -26.28 14.50
CA PRO A 215 25.53 -27.60 14.37
C PRO A 215 24.09 -27.64 14.94
N LEU A 216 23.23 -28.43 14.29
CA LEU A 216 22.01 -28.98 14.86
C LEU A 216 22.34 -30.33 15.53
N GLU A 217 22.09 -30.47 16.83
CA GLU A 217 22.23 -31.76 17.53
C GLU A 217 21.03 -32.67 17.20
N VAL A 218 21.30 -33.86 16.67
CA VAL A 218 20.30 -34.86 16.29
C VAL A 218 20.51 -36.14 17.09
N LEU A 219 19.57 -36.50 17.96
CA LEU A 219 19.61 -37.73 18.75
C LEU A 219 18.94 -38.90 18.03
N ILE A 220 19.70 -39.94 17.70
CA ILE A 220 19.19 -41.18 17.11
C ILE A 220 19.10 -42.27 18.17
N SER A 221 17.92 -42.89 18.27
CA SER A 221 17.59 -43.85 19.33
C SER A 221 16.86 -45.09 18.80
N GLU A 222 16.85 -46.18 19.55
CA GLU A 222 16.08 -47.40 19.20
C GLU A 222 14.58 -47.26 19.51
N THR A 223 14.23 -46.36 20.42
CA THR A 223 12.85 -46.10 20.86
C THR A 223 12.58 -44.61 20.83
N PRO A 224 11.36 -44.16 20.46
CA PRO A 224 11.06 -42.74 20.38
C PRO A 224 11.36 -42.03 21.70
N SER A 225 12.19 -41.00 21.62
CA SER A 225 12.48 -40.11 22.75
C SER A 225 11.71 -38.81 22.54
N TYR A 226 11.07 -38.32 23.60
CA TYR A 226 10.20 -37.15 23.53
C TYR A 226 10.68 -36.09 24.51
N GLY A 227 10.56 -34.82 24.12
CA GLY A 227 10.78 -33.67 24.97
C GLY A 227 9.48 -33.00 25.40
N SER A 228 9.62 -31.87 26.08
CA SER A 228 8.52 -30.99 26.45
C SER A 228 8.90 -29.52 26.28
N ILE A 229 7.89 -28.65 26.10
CA ILE A 229 8.04 -27.19 26.19
C ILE A 229 7.10 -26.66 27.25
N GLN A 230 7.64 -25.95 28.24
CA GLN A 230 6.87 -25.10 29.14
C GLN A 230 6.81 -23.69 28.54
N VAL A 231 5.61 -23.23 28.19
CA VAL A 231 5.38 -21.91 27.60
C VAL A 231 4.69 -21.02 28.63
N ASN A 232 5.38 -19.97 29.04
CA ASN A 232 4.90 -19.00 30.03
C ASN A 232 4.81 -17.61 29.44
N SER A 233 3.84 -16.83 29.89
CA SER A 233 3.79 -15.39 29.62
C SER A 233 3.41 -14.56 30.84
N THR A 234 3.83 -13.30 30.83
CA THR A 234 3.38 -12.25 31.76
C THR A 234 2.79 -11.09 30.97
N PRO A 235 1.48 -10.78 31.11
CA PRO A 235 0.48 -11.55 31.85
C PRO A 235 0.22 -12.95 31.24
N SER A 236 -0.25 -13.88 32.06
CA SER A 236 -0.65 -15.23 31.62
C SER A 236 -2.04 -15.19 30.96
N GLY A 237 -2.37 -16.21 30.17
CA GLY A 237 -3.66 -16.35 29.50
C GLY A 237 -3.60 -16.14 27.99
N ALA A 238 -2.41 -15.98 27.42
CA ALA A 238 -2.21 -15.82 25.98
C ALA A 238 -2.49 -17.13 25.26
N ASP A 239 -3.29 -17.10 24.19
CA ASP A 239 -3.50 -18.24 23.31
C ASP A 239 -2.18 -18.67 22.66
N ILE A 240 -1.95 -19.98 22.61
CA ILE A 240 -0.71 -20.56 22.11
C ILE A 240 -0.98 -21.23 20.75
N MET A 241 -0.25 -20.82 19.72
CA MET A 241 -0.10 -21.57 18.48
C MET A 241 1.26 -22.26 18.46
N LEU A 242 1.27 -23.49 17.94
CA LEU A 242 2.47 -24.32 17.84
C LEU A 242 2.60 -24.79 16.38
N SER A 243 3.68 -24.39 15.73
CA SER A 243 3.94 -24.61 14.30
C SER A 243 2.74 -24.19 13.43
N ASP A 244 2.31 -22.93 13.60
CA ASP A 244 1.17 -22.30 12.90
C ASP A 244 -0.19 -23.00 13.08
N THR A 245 -0.28 -23.91 14.06
CA THR A 245 -1.52 -24.60 14.41
C THR A 245 -2.04 -24.12 15.76
N ALA A 246 -3.29 -23.67 15.82
CA ALA A 246 -3.95 -23.29 17.06
C ALA A 246 -4.08 -24.50 18.00
N THR A 247 -3.58 -24.37 19.24
CA THR A 247 -3.57 -25.49 20.20
C THR A 247 -4.84 -25.56 21.06
N GLY A 248 -5.61 -24.47 21.11
CA GLY A 248 -6.71 -24.29 22.07
C GLY A 248 -6.24 -24.24 23.53
N LYS A 249 -4.96 -23.98 23.77
CA LYS A 249 -4.35 -23.82 25.09
C LYS A 249 -3.89 -22.38 25.29
N GLN A 250 -3.90 -21.95 26.54
CA GLN A 250 -3.45 -20.62 26.96
C GLN A 250 -2.24 -20.75 27.90
N THR A 251 -1.35 -19.75 27.90
CA THR A 251 -0.25 -19.66 28.85
C THR A 251 -0.79 -19.57 30.28
N ASN A 252 -0.16 -20.18 31.27
CA ASN A 252 1.06 -20.97 31.21
C ASN A 252 0.76 -22.45 30.94
N HIS A 253 1.41 -23.07 29.96
CA HIS A 253 1.11 -24.44 29.55
C HIS A 253 2.36 -25.30 29.31
N LEU A 254 2.28 -26.58 29.69
CA LEU A 254 3.29 -27.59 29.37
C LEU A 254 2.80 -28.46 28.21
N PHE A 255 3.51 -28.42 27.10
CA PHE A 255 3.36 -29.39 26.02
C PHE A 255 4.37 -30.52 26.22
N SER A 256 3.89 -31.75 26.44
CA SER A 256 4.74 -32.93 26.61
C SER A 256 4.54 -33.93 25.47
N GLY A 257 5.51 -34.82 25.26
CA GLY A 257 5.43 -35.84 24.22
C GLY A 257 5.75 -35.29 22.83
N LEU A 258 6.49 -34.18 22.77
CA LEU A 258 6.91 -33.57 21.51
C LEU A 258 8.14 -34.30 20.98
N LEU A 259 8.18 -34.55 19.67
CA LEU A 259 9.41 -35.03 19.05
C LEU A 259 10.47 -33.93 19.12
N PRO A 260 11.74 -34.27 19.37
CA PRO A 260 12.81 -33.28 19.34
C PRO A 260 12.92 -32.58 17.98
N GLY A 261 13.16 -31.27 18.00
CA GLY A 261 13.12 -30.43 16.80
C GLY A 261 12.73 -28.99 17.14
N ASN A 262 12.69 -28.14 16.11
CA ASN A 262 12.34 -26.73 16.26
C ASN A 262 10.83 -26.53 16.08
N TYR A 263 10.21 -25.81 17.02
CA TYR A 263 8.79 -25.47 16.99
C TYR A 263 8.62 -23.96 16.98
N LYS A 264 7.89 -23.45 16.00
CA LYS A 264 7.44 -22.06 16.01
C LYS A 264 6.36 -21.91 17.07
N ILE A 265 6.48 -20.92 17.94
CA ILE A 265 5.53 -20.59 18.98
C ILE A 265 5.04 -19.18 18.76
N SER A 266 3.72 -19.03 18.63
CA SER A 266 3.06 -17.74 18.55
C SER A 266 2.17 -17.57 19.77
N LEU A 267 2.30 -16.43 20.46
CA LEU A 267 1.45 -16.05 21.59
C LEU A 267 0.58 -14.88 21.20
N ARG A 268 -0.71 -14.98 21.51
CA ARG A 268 -1.71 -13.94 21.25
C ARG A 268 -2.48 -13.66 22.52
N LEU A 269 -2.48 -12.43 22.98
CA LEU A 269 -3.25 -12.01 24.15
C LEU A 269 -3.91 -10.68 23.86
N LEU A 270 -5.21 -10.59 24.16
CA LEU A 270 -5.97 -9.38 23.94
C LEU A 270 -5.27 -8.17 24.57
N GLY A 271 -5.11 -7.11 23.78
CA GLY A 271 -4.49 -5.88 24.25
C GLY A 271 -2.96 -5.92 24.37
N HIS A 272 -2.33 -6.99 23.89
CA HIS A 272 -0.88 -7.15 23.90
C HIS A 272 -0.35 -7.43 22.51
N LYS A 273 0.87 -6.98 22.26
CA LYS A 273 1.56 -7.19 21.00
C LYS A 273 1.76 -8.69 20.78
N ASP A 274 1.45 -9.13 19.57
CA ASP A 274 1.74 -10.47 19.09
C ASP A 274 3.23 -10.82 19.29
N PHE A 275 3.48 -12.03 19.79
CA PHE A 275 4.83 -12.55 19.97
C PHE A 275 5.02 -13.83 19.17
N ASP A 276 6.13 -13.94 18.46
CA ASP A 276 6.50 -15.10 17.65
C ASP A 276 7.97 -15.45 17.88
N THR A 277 8.27 -16.73 18.07
CA THR A 277 9.64 -17.23 18.23
C THR A 277 9.76 -18.70 17.80
N THR A 278 10.98 -19.22 17.72
CA THR A 278 11.25 -20.64 17.47
C THR A 278 11.97 -21.23 18.67
N VAL A 279 11.47 -22.36 19.18
CA VAL A 279 12.03 -23.05 20.35
C VAL A 279 12.47 -24.46 19.95
N ALA A 280 13.72 -24.80 20.29
CA ALA A 280 14.23 -26.15 20.15
C ALA A 280 13.76 -27.05 21.30
N VAL A 281 13.18 -28.20 20.96
CA VAL A 281 12.85 -29.29 21.87
C VAL A 281 13.95 -30.33 21.81
N LYS A 282 14.50 -30.67 22.97
CA LYS A 282 15.45 -31.78 23.10
C LYS A 282 14.76 -32.98 23.75
N ALA A 283 15.21 -34.18 23.40
CA ALA A 283 14.67 -35.42 23.94
C ALA A 283 14.93 -35.51 25.45
N GLU A 284 13.92 -36.01 26.18
CA GLU A 284 13.94 -36.20 27.64
C GLU A 284 14.14 -34.91 28.46
N GLU A 285 14.14 -33.74 27.81
CA GLU A 285 14.28 -32.43 28.43
C GLU A 285 12.97 -31.63 28.38
N THR A 286 12.87 -30.63 29.25
CA THR A 286 11.82 -29.61 29.18
C THR A 286 12.45 -28.26 28.89
N THR A 287 12.24 -27.74 27.70
CA THR A 287 12.63 -26.37 27.35
C THR A 287 11.62 -25.40 27.95
N THR A 288 12.07 -24.32 28.59
CA THR A 288 11.18 -23.29 29.15
C THR A 288 11.29 -22.01 28.32
N LEU A 289 10.15 -21.48 27.88
CA LEU A 289 10.01 -20.19 27.23
C LEU A 289 9.25 -19.24 28.18
N ASP A 290 9.90 -18.18 28.62
CA ASP A 290 9.30 -17.13 29.45
C ASP A 290 9.23 -15.82 28.66
N VAL A 291 8.01 -15.32 28.43
CA VAL A 291 7.76 -14.11 27.64
C VAL A 291 7.09 -13.04 28.50
N THR A 292 7.53 -11.79 28.38
CA THR A 292 6.75 -10.64 28.88
C THR A 292 6.07 -10.00 27.69
N LEU A 293 4.74 -10.01 27.67
CA LEU A 293 3.96 -9.45 26.56
C LEU A 293 3.85 -7.95 26.74
N GLU A 294 4.10 -7.21 25.66
CA GLU A 294 4.00 -5.75 25.63
C GLU A 294 2.53 -5.34 25.51
N GLU A 295 2.01 -4.59 26.48
CA GLU A 295 0.66 -4.03 26.41
C GLU A 295 0.61 -2.90 25.36
N ILE A 296 -0.41 -2.92 24.51
CA ILE A 296 -0.60 -2.01 23.36
C ILE A 296 -1.99 -1.34 23.36
N GLY A 297 -2.89 -1.78 24.23
CA GLY A 297 -4.23 -1.23 24.46
C GLY A 297 -5.05 -2.16 25.34
N THR A 298 -6.01 -1.66 26.11
CA THR A 298 -6.86 -2.52 26.96
C THR A 298 -8.33 -2.29 26.62
N LEU A 299 -9.08 -3.36 26.35
CA LEU A 299 -10.54 -3.29 26.23
C LEU A 299 -11.10 -2.83 27.58
N VAL A 300 -11.63 -1.60 27.63
CA VAL A 300 -12.13 -0.99 28.87
C VAL A 300 -13.51 -1.54 29.23
N TRP A 301 -14.39 -1.67 28.24
CA TRP A 301 -15.74 -2.22 28.38
C TRP A 301 -16.28 -2.62 27.00
N SER A 302 -17.31 -3.46 26.99
CA SER A 302 -18.15 -3.76 25.83
C SER A 302 -19.63 -3.62 26.19
N TYR A 303 -20.47 -3.35 25.20
CA TYR A 303 -21.92 -3.25 25.38
C TYR A 303 -22.62 -4.02 24.26
N GLU A 304 -23.52 -4.92 24.62
CA GLU A 304 -24.27 -5.77 23.68
C GLU A 304 -25.64 -5.14 23.39
N THR A 305 -25.94 -4.93 22.11
CA THR A 305 -27.24 -4.50 21.58
C THR A 305 -28.10 -5.71 21.21
N GLY A 306 -29.40 -5.50 20.97
CA GLY A 306 -30.30 -6.57 20.53
C GLY A 306 -30.19 -6.94 19.04
N GLY A 307 -29.34 -6.25 18.29
CA GLY A 307 -29.16 -6.38 16.85
C GLY A 307 -27.83 -5.76 16.40
N GLU A 308 -27.51 -5.89 15.12
CA GLU A 308 -26.25 -5.41 14.52
C GLU A 308 -26.07 -3.89 14.72
N VAL A 309 -24.82 -3.42 14.80
CA VAL A 309 -24.49 -2.00 14.90
C VAL A 309 -23.88 -1.57 13.58
N ASN A 310 -24.69 -0.95 12.73
CA ASN A 310 -24.32 -0.52 11.37
C ASN A 310 -24.10 0.99 11.26
N SER A 311 -24.02 1.68 12.41
CA SER A 311 -23.81 3.13 12.50
C SER A 311 -22.48 3.42 13.21
N SER A 312 -21.72 4.41 12.75
CA SER A 312 -20.60 4.93 13.52
C SER A 312 -21.08 5.62 14.80
N VAL A 313 -20.22 5.67 15.81
CA VAL A 313 -20.51 6.36 17.08
C VAL A 313 -20.40 7.87 16.90
N ALA A 314 -21.26 8.64 17.55
CA ALA A 314 -21.06 10.07 17.74
C ALA A 314 -20.81 10.39 19.21
N ILE A 315 -19.94 11.35 19.48
CA ILE A 315 -19.57 11.75 20.84
C ILE A 315 -20.21 13.11 21.13
N GLY A 316 -21.03 13.16 22.19
CA GLY A 316 -21.63 14.39 22.68
C GLY A 316 -20.64 15.26 23.46
N PRO A 317 -20.96 16.54 23.71
CA PRO A 317 -20.09 17.47 24.44
C PRO A 317 -19.73 17.05 25.88
N ASP A 318 -20.50 16.12 26.46
CA ASP A 318 -20.28 15.56 27.80
C ASP A 318 -19.64 14.15 27.77
N GLY A 319 -19.17 13.70 26.59
CA GLY A 319 -18.63 12.37 26.36
C GLY A 319 -19.68 11.28 26.19
N THR A 320 -20.98 11.61 26.15
CA THR A 320 -22.02 10.61 25.87
C THR A 320 -21.85 10.07 24.46
N LEU A 321 -21.81 8.74 24.32
CA LEU A 321 -21.68 8.02 23.07
C LEU A 321 -23.07 7.71 22.51
N PHE A 322 -23.32 8.08 21.27
CA PHE A 322 -24.57 7.82 20.55
C PHE A 322 -24.33 6.89 19.36
N PHE A 323 -25.15 5.86 19.21
CA PHE A 323 -25.09 4.96 18.04
C PHE A 323 -26.42 4.24 17.82
N GLY A 324 -26.74 3.96 16.57
CA GLY A 324 -27.90 3.18 16.14
C GLY A 324 -27.64 1.68 16.12
N SER A 325 -28.73 0.91 16.13
CA SER A 325 -28.69 -0.55 15.99
C SER A 325 -29.86 -1.07 15.13
N GLY A 326 -29.63 -2.23 14.52
CA GLY A 326 -30.61 -3.06 13.83
C GLY A 326 -31.79 -3.50 14.72
N ASP A 327 -31.66 -3.37 16.04
CA ASP A 327 -32.76 -3.60 16.99
C ASP A 327 -33.76 -2.45 17.10
N LYS A 328 -33.66 -1.45 16.21
CA LYS A 328 -34.51 -0.24 16.12
C LYS A 328 -34.22 0.82 17.17
N ASN A 329 -33.15 0.69 17.95
CA ASN A 329 -32.80 1.69 18.95
C ASN A 329 -31.67 2.60 18.50
N LEU A 330 -31.80 3.88 18.83
CA LEU A 330 -30.65 4.73 19.11
C LEU A 330 -30.27 4.56 20.59
N TYR A 331 -29.01 4.24 20.86
CA TYR A 331 -28.44 4.11 22.19
C TYR A 331 -27.67 5.36 22.58
N ALA A 332 -27.72 5.71 23.87
CA ALA A 332 -26.87 6.71 24.50
C ALA A 332 -26.18 6.10 25.72
N LEU A 333 -24.84 6.01 25.68
CA LEU A 333 -24.01 5.45 26.74
C LEU A 333 -23.11 6.53 27.31
N ASN A 334 -22.80 6.47 28.60
CA ASN A 334 -21.74 7.30 29.15
C ASN A 334 -20.34 6.73 28.79
N PRO A 335 -19.24 7.49 29.01
CA PRO A 335 -17.88 7.02 28.70
C PRO A 335 -17.45 5.72 29.41
N SER A 336 -18.16 5.30 30.46
CA SER A 336 -17.91 4.04 31.17
C SER A 336 -18.69 2.84 30.61
N GLY A 337 -19.38 3.01 29.47
CA GLY A 337 -20.14 1.95 28.80
C GLY A 337 -21.52 1.67 29.41
N VAL A 338 -21.98 2.51 30.34
CA VAL A 338 -23.29 2.35 30.98
C VAL A 338 -24.35 3.12 30.17
N LYS A 339 -25.42 2.43 29.77
CA LYS A 339 -26.55 3.04 29.07
C LYS A 339 -27.20 4.14 29.92
N ASN A 340 -27.22 5.36 29.39
CA ASN A 340 -28.00 6.47 29.92
C ASN A 340 -29.47 6.32 29.52
N TRP A 341 -29.73 6.14 28.21
CA TRP A 341 -31.06 5.94 27.65
C TRP A 341 -30.99 5.22 26.29
N SER A 342 -32.13 4.76 25.79
CA SER A 342 -32.31 4.33 24.41
C SER A 342 -33.64 4.86 23.87
N TYR A 343 -33.70 5.13 22.57
CA TYR A 343 -34.90 5.58 21.87
C TYR A 343 -35.26 4.55 20.79
N GLU A 344 -36.41 3.92 20.91
CA GLU A 344 -36.93 2.92 19.97
C GLU A 344 -37.75 3.61 18.86
N THR A 345 -37.44 3.31 17.59
CA THR A 345 -38.23 3.75 16.43
C THR A 345 -39.44 2.84 16.19
N ASP A 346 -40.39 3.26 15.36
CA ASP A 346 -41.71 2.61 15.28
C ASP A 346 -41.69 1.23 14.56
N VAL A 347 -40.75 0.93 13.66
CA VAL A 347 -40.82 -0.26 12.77
C VAL A 347 -39.45 -0.82 12.30
N LEU A 348 -38.46 -0.01 11.87
CA LEU A 348 -37.21 -0.46 11.19
C LEU A 348 -35.93 0.11 11.82
N GLU A 349 -34.79 -0.47 11.43
CA GLU A 349 -33.44 -0.22 11.94
C GLU A 349 -32.95 1.24 11.87
N VAL A 350 -32.05 1.59 12.79
CA VAL A 350 -31.30 2.84 12.80
C VAL A 350 -29.90 2.56 12.26
N SER A 351 -29.71 2.79 10.95
CA SER A 351 -28.43 2.51 10.27
C SER A 351 -27.57 3.75 10.05
N SER A 352 -28.13 4.96 10.06
CA SER A 352 -27.32 6.17 9.92
C SER A 352 -26.54 6.45 11.19
N SER A 353 -25.29 6.90 11.05
CA SER A 353 -24.55 7.46 12.19
C SER A 353 -25.27 8.71 12.70
N PRO A 354 -25.51 8.83 14.02
CA PRO A 354 -26.09 10.03 14.58
C PRO A 354 -25.15 11.23 14.41
N ALA A 355 -25.71 12.43 14.29
CA ALA A 355 -24.97 13.68 14.34
C ALA A 355 -25.41 14.47 15.57
N VAL A 356 -24.45 15.04 16.31
CA VAL A 356 -24.74 15.92 17.45
C VAL A 356 -24.64 17.36 16.98
N GLY A 357 -25.75 18.09 16.99
CA GLY A 357 -25.83 19.47 16.51
C GLY A 357 -25.23 20.48 17.49
N PRO A 358 -24.94 21.72 17.03
CA PRO A 358 -24.52 22.83 17.89
C PRO A 358 -25.49 23.15 19.03
N ASP A 359 -26.77 22.81 18.88
CA ASP A 359 -27.82 22.92 19.90
C ASP A 359 -27.85 21.75 20.90
N SER A 360 -26.83 20.88 20.85
CA SER A 360 -26.70 19.65 21.65
C SER A 360 -27.76 18.59 21.38
N MET A 361 -28.56 18.74 20.33
CA MET A 361 -29.50 17.71 19.92
C MET A 361 -28.82 16.60 19.14
N VAL A 362 -29.46 15.43 19.12
CA VAL A 362 -29.01 14.26 18.37
C VAL A 362 -29.93 14.03 17.19
N TYR A 363 -29.35 13.99 15.99
CA TYR A 363 -30.04 13.85 14.72
C TYR A 363 -29.66 12.53 14.07
N PHE A 364 -30.63 11.77 13.57
CA PHE A 364 -30.34 10.52 12.87
C PHE A 364 -31.45 10.17 11.89
N GLY A 365 -31.06 9.56 10.79
CA GLY A 365 -31.96 8.95 9.81
C GLY A 365 -32.39 7.54 10.19
N SER A 366 -33.48 7.10 9.59
CA SER A 366 -33.92 5.72 9.63
C SER A 366 -34.32 5.26 8.23
N GLN A 367 -34.31 3.95 8.03
CA GLN A 367 -34.84 3.32 6.81
C GLN A 367 -36.35 3.54 6.60
N GLU A 368 -37.04 4.10 7.58
CA GLU A 368 -38.46 4.45 7.54
C GLU A 368 -38.78 5.78 6.86
N GLU A 369 -37.83 6.36 6.13
CA GLU A 369 -37.97 7.68 5.52
C GLU A 369 -38.03 8.81 6.56
N TYR A 370 -37.64 8.57 7.82
CA TYR A 370 -37.68 9.58 8.88
C TYR A 370 -36.31 10.09 9.28
N LEU A 371 -36.19 11.41 9.37
CA LEU A 371 -35.16 12.09 10.14
C LEU A 371 -35.71 12.37 11.54
N TYR A 372 -35.00 11.94 12.57
CA TYR A 372 -35.34 12.16 13.97
C TYR A 372 -34.43 13.23 14.58
N ALA A 373 -34.99 14.04 15.48
CA ALA A 373 -34.23 14.97 16.30
C ALA A 373 -34.61 14.79 17.78
N LEU A 374 -33.65 14.32 18.58
CA LEU A 374 -33.80 14.07 20.00
C LEU A 374 -33.07 15.11 20.84
N ARG A 375 -33.62 15.39 22.02
CA ARG A 375 -32.92 16.17 23.05
C ARG A 375 -31.83 15.31 23.71
N PRO A 376 -30.84 15.92 24.40
CA PRO A 376 -29.82 15.19 25.16
C PRO A 376 -30.37 14.14 26.15
N ASP A 377 -31.59 14.32 26.64
CA ASP A 377 -32.26 13.40 27.55
C ASP A 377 -32.97 12.22 26.85
N GLY A 378 -32.84 12.11 25.52
CA GLY A 378 -33.46 11.08 24.70
C GLY A 378 -34.91 11.36 24.31
N SER A 379 -35.49 12.50 24.72
CA SER A 379 -36.87 12.83 24.36
C SER A 379 -36.97 13.37 22.93
N LEU A 380 -37.97 12.90 22.18
CA LEU A 380 -38.26 13.39 20.83
C LEU A 380 -38.61 14.88 20.85
N ARG A 381 -37.93 15.68 20.02
CA ARG A 381 -38.35 17.06 19.73
C ARG A 381 -39.27 17.09 18.51
N TRP A 382 -38.80 16.51 17.40
CA TRP A 382 -39.55 16.39 16.16
C TRP A 382 -39.02 15.22 15.33
N ARG A 383 -39.81 14.80 14.33
CA ARG A 383 -39.36 13.94 13.24
C ARG A 383 -39.91 14.49 11.92
N TYR A 384 -39.13 14.38 10.87
CA TYR A 384 -39.51 14.77 9.51
C TYR A 384 -39.62 13.52 8.63
N LYS A 385 -40.68 13.42 7.82
CA LYS A 385 -40.88 12.31 6.88
C LYS A 385 -40.47 12.73 5.46
N ALA A 386 -39.42 12.13 4.94
CA ALA A 386 -39.02 12.19 3.53
C ALA A 386 -39.83 11.20 2.68
N ASP A 387 -39.54 11.15 1.38
CA ASP A 387 -40.17 10.20 0.45
C ASP A 387 -39.26 8.99 0.13
N GLY A 388 -38.07 8.91 0.75
CA GLY A 388 -37.08 7.83 0.59
C GLY A 388 -36.30 7.54 1.87
N ALA A 389 -35.63 6.39 1.94
CA ALA A 389 -34.91 5.96 3.13
C ALA A 389 -33.71 6.86 3.41
N ILE A 390 -33.46 7.15 4.70
CA ILE A 390 -32.32 7.96 5.15
C ILE A 390 -31.34 7.02 5.83
N ARG A 391 -30.40 6.48 5.04
CA ARG A 391 -29.45 5.45 5.48
C ARG A 391 -28.12 6.03 5.95
N TYR A 392 -27.77 7.22 5.47
CA TYR A 392 -26.47 7.84 5.67
C TYR A 392 -26.58 9.02 6.63
N SER A 393 -25.44 9.40 7.20
CA SER A 393 -25.39 10.32 8.34
C SER A 393 -25.82 11.73 7.91
N PRO A 394 -26.69 12.42 8.66
CA PRO A 394 -27.00 13.81 8.39
C PRO A 394 -25.82 14.73 8.75
N ALA A 395 -25.70 15.86 8.07
CA ALA A 395 -24.75 16.93 8.40
C ALA A 395 -25.50 18.19 8.84
N LEU A 396 -24.88 19.00 9.70
CA LEU A 396 -25.49 20.23 10.23
C LEU A 396 -24.54 21.42 10.10
N ASP A 397 -25.08 22.57 9.71
CA ASP A 397 -24.35 23.84 9.74
C ASP A 397 -24.49 24.58 11.10
N GLU A 398 -23.86 25.74 11.22
CA GLU A 398 -23.87 26.56 12.44
C GLU A 398 -25.28 27.05 12.83
N ASP A 399 -26.19 27.18 11.85
CA ASP A 399 -27.57 27.61 12.04
C ASP A 399 -28.51 26.41 12.33
N VAL A 400 -27.96 25.20 12.42
CA VAL A 400 -28.68 23.95 12.67
C VAL A 400 -29.66 23.63 11.52
N ASN A 401 -29.28 23.95 10.29
CA ASN A 401 -29.90 23.35 9.11
C ASN A 401 -29.32 21.95 8.92
N VAL A 402 -30.20 20.97 8.72
CA VAL A 402 -29.87 19.55 8.62
C VAL A 402 -29.94 19.11 7.17
N TYR A 403 -28.82 18.63 6.64
CA TYR A 403 -28.65 18.16 5.27
C TYR A 403 -28.54 16.64 5.27
N PHE A 404 -29.30 15.97 4.41
CA PHE A 404 -29.22 14.52 4.26
C PHE A 404 -29.68 14.05 2.89
N GLY A 405 -29.02 13.01 2.40
CA GLY A 405 -29.40 12.29 1.19
C GLY A 405 -30.42 11.18 1.46
N THR A 406 -31.16 10.83 0.43
CA THR A 406 -32.22 9.81 0.47
C THR A 406 -32.21 8.92 -0.77
N THR A 407 -32.82 7.74 -0.64
CA THR A 407 -33.04 6.80 -1.75
C THR A 407 -34.23 7.18 -2.66
N ASP A 408 -34.68 8.42 -2.60
CA ASP A 408 -35.68 9.00 -3.52
C ASP A 408 -35.02 10.01 -4.49
N HIS A 409 -33.68 10.01 -4.56
CA HIS A 409 -32.86 10.87 -5.40
C HIS A 409 -32.89 12.36 -4.99
N TYR A 410 -33.05 12.66 -3.69
CA TYR A 410 -33.04 14.04 -3.21
C TYR A 410 -32.00 14.30 -2.13
N LEU A 411 -31.37 15.48 -2.17
CA LEU A 411 -30.78 16.09 -0.98
C LEU A 411 -31.84 16.96 -0.30
N TYR A 412 -32.17 16.66 0.94
CA TYR A 412 -33.11 17.45 1.76
C TYR A 412 -32.39 18.44 2.66
N VAL A 413 -33.05 19.57 2.94
CA VAL A 413 -32.64 20.55 3.96
C VAL A 413 -33.79 20.82 4.91
N ILE A 414 -33.59 20.53 6.19
CA ILE A 414 -34.58 20.71 7.27
C ILE A 414 -34.03 21.72 8.28
N ASP A 415 -34.85 22.65 8.73
CA ASP A 415 -34.45 23.63 9.73
C ASP A 415 -34.46 23.05 11.17
N SER A 416 -33.97 23.84 12.13
CA SER A 416 -33.94 23.47 13.55
C SER A 416 -35.33 23.23 14.18
N SER A 417 -36.41 23.66 13.53
CA SER A 417 -37.79 23.47 13.97
C SER A 417 -38.39 22.15 13.47
N GLY A 418 -37.75 21.52 12.48
CA GLY A 418 -38.19 20.28 11.83
C GLY A 418 -38.98 20.52 10.54
N ASP A 419 -39.01 21.76 10.05
CA ASP A 419 -39.68 22.13 8.81
C ASP A 419 -38.70 22.06 7.64
N ARG A 420 -39.16 21.55 6.48
CA ARG A 420 -38.33 21.50 5.27
C ARG A 420 -38.15 22.89 4.69
N ILE A 421 -36.89 23.30 4.57
CA ILE A 421 -36.49 24.48 3.79
C ILE A 421 -36.64 24.15 2.31
N THR A 422 -35.89 23.16 1.82
CA THR A 422 -35.86 22.83 0.39
C THR A 422 -35.41 21.39 0.14
N ARG A 423 -35.43 20.97 -1.13
CA ARG A 423 -34.77 19.74 -1.60
C ARG A 423 -34.28 19.88 -3.03
N TYR A 424 -33.20 19.20 -3.36
CA TYR A 424 -32.62 19.17 -4.71
C TYR A 424 -32.67 17.75 -5.28
N GLU A 425 -33.13 17.59 -6.52
CA GLU A 425 -33.26 16.30 -7.21
C GLU A 425 -31.96 15.96 -7.95
N THR A 426 -31.34 14.82 -7.63
CA THR A 426 -30.19 14.24 -8.31
C THR A 426 -30.61 13.23 -9.38
N GLY A 427 -29.66 12.70 -10.15
CA GLY A 427 -29.95 11.71 -11.18
C GLY A 427 -30.29 10.31 -10.64
N ASP A 428 -29.84 10.00 -9.43
CA ASP A 428 -30.02 8.71 -8.75
C ASP A 428 -29.89 8.90 -7.22
N ASP A 429 -29.87 7.81 -6.45
CA ASP A 429 -29.82 7.80 -4.99
C ASP A 429 -28.61 8.54 -4.42
N ILE A 430 -28.81 9.18 -3.27
CA ILE A 430 -27.71 9.76 -2.50
C ILE A 430 -27.36 8.81 -1.38
N ARG A 431 -26.28 8.05 -1.59
CA ARG A 431 -25.78 7.04 -0.67
C ARG A 431 -24.51 7.44 0.06
N THR A 432 -24.41 8.72 0.38
CA THR A 432 -23.27 9.30 1.11
C THR A 432 -23.73 10.22 2.24
N SER A 433 -22.86 10.44 3.22
CA SER A 433 -23.07 11.48 4.23
C SER A 433 -22.58 12.81 3.66
N PRO A 434 -23.36 13.91 3.70
CA PRO A 434 -22.88 15.21 3.24
C PRO A 434 -21.72 15.73 4.09
N ALA A 435 -20.80 16.47 3.48
CA ALA A 435 -19.75 17.22 4.17
C ALA A 435 -19.97 18.72 3.93
N ILE A 436 -19.78 19.56 4.96
CA ILE A 436 -20.00 21.00 4.87
C ILE A 436 -18.66 21.71 4.99
N GLY A 437 -18.29 22.47 3.95
CA GLY A 437 -17.08 23.27 3.91
C GLY A 437 -17.18 24.50 4.82
N PRO A 438 -16.04 25.12 5.19
CA PRO A 438 -16.02 26.33 6.02
C PRO A 438 -16.75 27.53 5.42
N ASP A 439 -16.99 27.53 4.10
CA ASP A 439 -17.75 28.56 3.39
C ASP A 439 -19.26 28.24 3.31
N GLY A 440 -19.70 27.13 3.92
CA GLY A 440 -21.08 26.65 3.86
C GLY A 440 -21.42 25.83 2.60
N THR A 441 -20.46 25.54 1.72
CA THR A 441 -20.69 24.66 0.57
C THR A 441 -20.92 23.23 1.04
N ILE A 442 -21.95 22.58 0.52
CA ILE A 442 -22.33 21.19 0.83
C ILE A 442 -21.79 20.27 -0.26
N TYR A 443 -21.00 19.26 0.13
CA TYR A 443 -20.41 18.27 -0.75
C TYR A 443 -20.99 16.89 -0.49
N PHE A 444 -21.32 16.13 -1.52
CA PHE A 444 -21.78 14.74 -1.41
C PHE A 444 -21.60 13.98 -2.73
N GLY A 445 -21.49 12.66 -2.62
CA GLY A 445 -21.48 11.75 -3.76
C GLY A 445 -22.87 11.14 -4.03
N CYS A 446 -23.13 10.77 -5.28
CA CYS A 446 -24.39 10.20 -5.74
C CYS A 446 -24.16 9.00 -6.66
N ASP A 447 -25.15 8.10 -6.69
CA ASP A 447 -25.16 6.90 -7.53
C ASP A 447 -25.36 7.23 -9.01
N ASP A 448 -25.67 8.49 -9.35
CA ASP A 448 -25.65 8.94 -10.75
C ASP A 448 -24.22 9.06 -11.29
N GLY A 449 -23.22 8.75 -10.48
CA GLY A 449 -21.81 8.78 -10.83
C GLY A 449 -21.22 10.17 -10.71
N LYS A 450 -21.77 11.03 -9.83
CA LYS A 450 -21.29 12.39 -9.62
C LYS A 450 -20.98 12.73 -8.18
N ILE A 451 -20.02 13.63 -8.03
CA ILE A 451 -19.75 14.40 -6.82
C ILE A 451 -20.33 15.79 -7.02
N TYR A 452 -21.18 16.23 -6.10
CA TYR A 452 -21.84 17.53 -6.13
C TYR A 452 -21.24 18.48 -5.12
N ALA A 453 -21.16 19.76 -5.48
CA ALA A 453 -21.01 20.87 -4.55
C ALA A 453 -22.21 21.81 -4.69
N MET A 454 -22.87 22.10 -3.58
CA MET A 454 -24.09 22.91 -3.55
C MET A 454 -24.03 24.03 -2.53
N THR A 455 -24.77 25.10 -2.79
CA THR A 455 -24.95 26.22 -1.87
C THR A 455 -26.44 26.37 -1.55
N LEU A 456 -26.75 26.59 -0.27
CA LEU A 456 -28.09 26.94 0.20
C LEU A 456 -28.25 28.46 0.26
N ASP A 457 -29.24 29.01 -0.44
CA ASP A 457 -29.78 30.34 -0.14
C ASP A 457 -31.03 30.18 0.74
N VAL A 458 -30.86 30.42 2.04
CA VAL A 458 -31.93 30.26 3.03
C VAL A 458 -33.09 31.24 2.79
N GLN A 459 -32.83 32.45 2.26
CA GLN A 459 -33.91 33.41 2.01
C GLN A 459 -34.70 33.07 0.74
N ALA A 460 -34.03 32.50 -0.26
CA ALA A 460 -34.69 32.00 -1.46
C ALA A 460 -35.29 30.59 -1.28
N GLU A 461 -34.98 29.89 -0.18
CA GLU A 461 -35.32 28.48 0.07
C GLU A 461 -34.87 27.58 -1.09
N GLU A 462 -33.66 27.83 -1.60
CA GLU A 462 -33.15 27.20 -2.83
C GLU A 462 -31.75 26.59 -2.62
N LEU A 463 -31.58 25.36 -3.10
CA LEU A 463 -30.28 24.73 -3.30
C LEU A 463 -29.83 24.95 -4.75
N THR A 464 -28.60 25.41 -4.91
CA THR A 464 -28.00 25.63 -6.22
C THR A 464 -26.71 24.82 -6.36
N VAL A 465 -26.51 24.20 -7.53
CA VAL A 465 -25.26 23.51 -7.85
C VAL A 465 -24.19 24.56 -8.14
N LYS A 466 -23.13 24.55 -7.34
CA LYS A 466 -21.91 25.33 -7.57
C LYS A 466 -21.09 24.69 -8.68
N TRP A 467 -20.91 23.37 -8.58
CA TRP A 467 -20.31 22.51 -9.59
C TRP A 467 -20.69 21.05 -9.34
N ASP A 468 -20.54 20.21 -10.37
CA ASP A 468 -20.60 18.76 -10.28
C ASP A 468 -19.44 18.13 -11.07
N TYR A 469 -18.99 16.95 -10.64
CA TYR A 469 -17.87 16.20 -11.24
C TYR A 469 -18.25 14.74 -11.48
N GLU A 470 -17.93 14.17 -12.64
CA GLU A 470 -18.31 12.81 -13.04
C GLU A 470 -17.21 11.78 -12.70
N THR A 471 -17.53 10.77 -11.88
CA THR A 471 -16.60 9.74 -11.36
C THR A 471 -16.64 8.40 -12.12
N GLY A 472 -17.34 8.33 -13.26
CA GLY A 472 -17.40 7.16 -14.14
C GLY A 472 -18.20 5.95 -13.63
N ASN A 473 -18.49 5.90 -12.32
CA ASN A 473 -19.39 4.96 -11.64
C ASN A 473 -19.84 5.61 -10.31
N TRP A 474 -20.65 4.91 -9.50
CA TRP A 474 -21.24 5.40 -8.26
C TRP A 474 -20.21 6.05 -7.31
N ALA A 475 -20.50 7.26 -6.86
CA ALA A 475 -19.71 7.96 -5.85
C ALA A 475 -20.29 7.70 -4.45
N GLU A 476 -20.05 6.50 -3.90
CA GLU A 476 -20.60 6.06 -2.59
C GLU A 476 -19.68 6.32 -1.38
N SER A 477 -18.55 7.00 -1.59
CA SER A 477 -17.66 7.46 -0.51
C SER A 477 -18.08 8.85 -0.02
N SER A 478 -18.30 9.05 1.29
CA SER A 478 -18.62 10.40 1.80
C SER A 478 -17.39 11.32 1.69
N PRO A 479 -17.51 12.57 1.19
CA PRO A 479 -16.35 13.43 0.93
C PRO A 479 -15.58 13.84 2.20
N ALA A 480 -14.25 13.93 2.08
CA ALA A 480 -13.38 14.57 3.08
C ALA A 480 -12.85 15.91 2.56
N ILE A 481 -12.78 16.91 3.43
CA ILE A 481 -12.39 18.28 3.08
C ILE A 481 -11.02 18.59 3.70
N GLY A 482 -10.02 18.80 2.86
CA GLY A 482 -8.69 19.26 3.25
C GLY A 482 -8.70 20.69 3.76
N SER A 483 -7.74 21.04 4.62
CA SER A 483 -7.61 22.41 5.16
C SER A 483 -7.30 23.47 4.09
N ASP A 484 -6.79 23.03 2.95
CA ASP A 484 -6.52 23.84 1.75
C ASP A 484 -7.75 23.98 0.84
N GLY A 485 -8.86 23.32 1.15
CA GLY A 485 -10.06 23.26 0.32
C GLY A 485 -10.06 22.12 -0.69
N THR A 486 -9.11 21.18 -0.68
CA THR A 486 -9.18 20.01 -1.55
C THR A 486 -10.28 19.07 -1.09
N ILE A 487 -11.13 18.58 -2.01
CA ILE A 487 -12.20 17.63 -1.74
C ILE A 487 -11.75 16.23 -2.17
N TYR A 488 -11.73 15.29 -1.24
CA TYR A 488 -11.36 13.90 -1.50
C TYR A 488 -12.59 13.00 -1.47
N CYS A 489 -12.78 12.19 -2.51
CA CYS A 489 -13.93 11.29 -2.62
C CYS A 489 -13.58 10.03 -3.40
N GLY A 490 -13.97 8.86 -2.89
CA GLY A 490 -13.89 7.57 -3.60
C GLY A 490 -15.09 7.28 -4.51
N SER A 491 -14.91 6.31 -5.41
CA SER A 491 -15.94 5.83 -6.33
C SER A 491 -15.79 4.33 -6.59
N HIS A 492 -16.85 3.70 -7.11
CA HIS A 492 -16.86 2.34 -7.66
C HIS A 492 -16.23 2.25 -9.07
N SER A 493 -15.50 3.29 -9.47
CA SER A 493 -14.63 3.27 -10.66
C SER A 493 -13.21 2.77 -10.34
N ASP A 494 -12.97 2.33 -9.10
CA ASP A 494 -11.68 2.02 -8.47
C ASP A 494 -10.82 3.25 -8.13
N TYR A 495 -11.34 4.47 -8.25
CA TYR A 495 -10.57 5.70 -8.06
C TYR A 495 -10.96 6.48 -6.81
N ILE A 496 -9.93 7.09 -6.21
CA ILE A 496 -10.08 8.25 -5.32
C ILE A 496 -9.72 9.51 -6.11
N TYR A 497 -10.57 10.53 -5.97
CA TYR A 497 -10.46 11.82 -6.65
C TYR A 497 -10.10 12.90 -5.66
N ALA A 498 -9.25 13.83 -6.08
CA ALA A 498 -9.01 15.11 -5.41
C ALA A 498 -9.49 16.25 -6.31
N LEU A 499 -10.45 17.03 -5.83
CA LEU A 499 -11.10 18.11 -6.57
C LEU A 499 -10.90 19.45 -5.86
N ASP A 500 -10.76 20.53 -6.65
CA ASP A 500 -10.71 21.88 -6.09
C ASP A 500 -12.11 22.31 -5.60
N ALA A 501 -12.25 22.70 -4.33
CA ALA A 501 -13.53 23.11 -3.75
C ALA A 501 -14.22 24.30 -4.45
N SER A 502 -13.45 25.15 -5.14
CA SER A 502 -13.96 26.39 -5.71
C SER A 502 -14.70 26.17 -7.03
N ASP A 503 -14.21 25.27 -7.87
CA ASP A 503 -14.74 25.05 -9.22
C ASP A 503 -14.93 23.58 -9.63
N GLY A 504 -14.56 22.62 -8.77
CA GLY A 504 -14.72 21.19 -9.00
C GLY A 504 -13.71 20.61 -9.99
N SER A 505 -12.67 21.36 -10.36
CA SER A 505 -11.64 20.87 -11.27
C SER A 505 -10.86 19.72 -10.65
N LEU A 506 -10.57 18.69 -11.46
CA LEU A 506 -9.75 17.56 -11.05
C LEU A 506 -8.31 18.03 -10.80
N MET A 507 -7.83 17.85 -9.57
CA MET A 507 -6.43 18.06 -9.22
C MET A 507 -5.61 16.80 -9.51
N TRP A 508 -6.08 15.65 -9.03
CA TRP A 508 -5.51 14.34 -9.31
C TRP A 508 -6.53 13.22 -9.04
N GLU A 509 -6.26 12.04 -9.59
CA GLU A 509 -6.96 10.79 -9.26
C GLU A 509 -5.94 9.68 -9.04
N TYR A 510 -6.26 8.73 -8.17
CA TYR A 510 -5.43 7.56 -7.91
C TYR A 510 -6.25 6.28 -8.06
N LYS A 511 -5.76 5.34 -8.88
CA LYS A 511 -6.42 4.07 -9.13
C LYS A 511 -5.99 3.00 -8.11
N THR A 512 -6.96 2.48 -7.36
CA THR A 512 -6.81 1.29 -6.52
C THR A 512 -7.14 0.01 -7.29
N GLY A 513 -7.06 -1.16 -6.65
CA GLY A 513 -7.38 -2.44 -7.27
C GLY A 513 -8.86 -2.83 -7.24
N GLY A 514 -9.72 -2.03 -6.60
CA GLY A 514 -11.15 -2.30 -6.47
C GLY A 514 -11.93 -1.10 -5.93
N ASP A 515 -13.25 -1.27 -5.81
CA ASP A 515 -14.18 -0.21 -5.41
C ASP A 515 -13.75 0.53 -4.14
N ILE A 516 -13.90 1.85 -4.15
CA ILE A 516 -13.71 2.70 -2.97
C ILE A 516 -15.07 3.09 -2.42
N HIS A 517 -15.60 2.23 -1.55
CA HIS A 517 -16.85 2.46 -0.84
C HIS A 517 -16.63 3.29 0.45
N CYS A 518 -15.42 3.30 0.99
CA CYS A 518 -15.14 3.92 2.28
C CYS A 518 -14.80 5.42 2.13
N SER A 519 -15.23 6.27 3.05
CA SER A 519 -14.82 7.66 3.20
C SER A 519 -13.33 7.78 3.52
N PRO A 520 -12.58 8.64 2.79
CA PRO A 520 -11.20 8.94 3.14
C PRO A 520 -11.10 9.74 4.45
N VAL A 521 -9.95 9.64 5.12
CA VAL A 521 -9.58 10.51 6.25
C VAL A 521 -8.24 11.18 5.98
N ILE A 522 -8.08 12.40 6.48
CA ILE A 522 -6.89 13.22 6.24
C ILE A 522 -6.12 13.32 7.56
N GLY A 523 -4.86 12.88 7.55
CA GLY A 523 -3.93 13.03 8.68
C GLY A 523 -3.54 14.50 8.89
N SER A 524 -3.01 14.82 10.08
CA SER A 524 -2.57 16.18 10.42
C SER A 524 -1.43 16.70 9.54
N ASP A 525 -0.70 15.79 8.88
CA ASP A 525 0.36 16.07 7.91
C ASP A 525 -0.16 16.21 6.47
N GLY A 526 -1.46 16.04 6.26
CA GLY A 526 -2.11 16.05 4.95
C GLY A 526 -2.17 14.69 4.25
N THR A 527 -1.64 13.61 4.85
CA THR A 527 -1.70 12.27 4.24
C THR A 527 -3.15 11.80 4.17
N ILE A 528 -3.56 11.28 3.01
CA ILE A 528 -4.92 10.79 2.76
C ILE A 528 -4.94 9.28 2.93
N TYR A 529 -5.77 8.79 3.85
CA TYR A 529 -5.97 7.36 4.09
C TYR A 529 -7.31 6.90 3.55
N VAL A 530 -7.31 5.82 2.77
CA VAL A 530 -8.52 5.26 2.17
C VAL A 530 -8.40 3.75 2.01
N GLY A 531 -9.44 3.02 2.41
CA GLY A 531 -9.58 1.58 2.20
C GLY A 531 -10.25 1.25 0.86
N SER A 532 -9.97 0.06 0.34
CA SER A 532 -10.58 -0.45 -0.90
C SER A 532 -11.08 -1.88 -0.72
N ASP A 533 -12.00 -2.27 -1.60
CA ASP A 533 -12.49 -3.64 -1.77
C ASP A 533 -11.40 -4.62 -2.27
N ASP A 534 -10.21 -4.14 -2.62
CA ASP A 534 -9.05 -4.95 -2.96
C ASP A 534 -8.21 -5.42 -1.76
N TYR A 535 -8.70 -5.15 -0.55
CA TYR A 535 -8.15 -5.54 0.75
C TYR A 535 -7.03 -4.64 1.27
N TYR A 536 -6.71 -3.56 0.55
CA TYR A 536 -5.66 -2.62 0.95
C TYR A 536 -6.21 -1.35 1.59
N LEU A 537 -5.50 -0.90 2.63
CA LEU A 537 -5.51 0.50 3.07
C LEU A 537 -4.39 1.23 2.33
N TYR A 538 -4.72 2.33 1.68
CA TYR A 538 -3.82 3.21 0.96
C TYR A 538 -3.51 4.46 1.79
N ALA A 539 -2.24 4.87 1.80
CA ALA A 539 -1.80 6.19 2.26
C ALA A 539 -1.24 6.97 1.08
N LEU A 540 -1.88 8.08 0.74
CA LEU A 540 -1.52 8.94 -0.39
C LEU A 540 -1.01 10.28 0.13
N ASN A 541 0.01 10.81 -0.53
CA ASN A 541 0.46 12.18 -0.35
C ASN A 541 -0.64 13.17 -0.79
N PRO A 542 -0.61 14.42 -0.30
CA PRO A 542 -1.50 15.49 -0.79
C PRO A 542 -1.49 15.71 -2.30
N ASP A 543 -0.39 15.34 -2.98
CA ASP A 543 -0.24 15.41 -4.44
C ASP A 543 -0.76 14.17 -5.19
N GLY A 544 -1.33 13.20 -4.48
CA GLY A 544 -1.90 11.96 -5.03
C GLY A 544 -0.91 10.81 -5.20
N THR A 545 0.37 11.01 -4.89
CA THR A 545 1.37 9.92 -4.99
C THR A 545 1.25 8.93 -3.82
N LEU A 546 1.45 7.64 -4.10
CA LEU A 546 1.40 6.59 -3.06
C LEU A 546 2.57 6.73 -2.09
N GLN A 547 2.30 6.82 -0.79
CA GLN A 547 3.31 6.67 0.26
C GLN A 547 3.53 5.18 0.58
N TRP A 548 2.46 4.50 0.95
CA TRP A 548 2.45 3.08 1.29
C TRP A 548 1.05 2.50 1.15
N LYS A 549 0.97 1.17 1.15
CA LYS A 549 -0.30 0.44 1.31
C LYS A 549 -0.11 -0.75 2.23
N TYR A 550 -1.17 -1.12 2.95
CA TYR A 550 -1.18 -2.23 3.90
C TYR A 550 -2.29 -3.22 3.54
N GLU A 551 -1.93 -4.50 3.39
CA GLU A 551 -2.88 -5.58 3.07
C GLU A 551 -3.54 -6.12 4.34
N THR A 552 -4.87 -6.15 4.36
CA THR A 552 -5.66 -6.84 5.40
C THR A 552 -6.14 -8.19 4.89
N GLY A 553 -6.83 -8.98 5.73
CA GLY A 553 -7.30 -10.31 5.34
C GLY A 553 -8.55 -10.32 4.45
N ASN A 554 -9.22 -9.16 4.25
CA ASN A 554 -10.46 -9.03 3.49
C ASN A 554 -10.74 -7.56 3.11
N ARG A 555 -11.88 -7.27 2.48
CA ARG A 555 -12.32 -5.92 2.07
C ARG A 555 -12.29 -4.92 3.22
N ILE A 556 -11.88 -3.70 2.90
CA ILE A 556 -11.92 -2.57 3.83
C ILE A 556 -13.08 -1.65 3.43
N ARG A 557 -14.20 -1.79 4.14
CA ARG A 557 -15.38 -0.93 3.94
C ARG A 557 -15.69 0.00 5.11
N ALA A 558 -15.05 -0.21 6.26
CA ALA A 558 -15.06 0.76 7.35
C ALA A 558 -14.22 1.99 6.98
N HIS A 559 -14.62 3.18 7.44
CA HIS A 559 -13.82 4.40 7.25
C HIS A 559 -12.62 4.40 8.21
N PRO A 560 -11.40 4.78 7.77
CA PRO A 560 -10.25 4.90 8.68
C PRO A 560 -10.37 6.10 9.62
N VAL A 561 -9.68 6.05 10.77
CA VAL A 561 -9.48 7.19 11.68
C VAL A 561 -8.00 7.34 12.02
N VAL A 562 -7.54 8.58 12.13
CA VAL A 562 -6.17 8.92 12.53
C VAL A 562 -6.18 9.47 13.95
N GLY A 563 -5.39 8.88 14.84
CA GLY A 563 -5.21 9.40 16.21
C GLY A 563 -4.20 10.54 16.30
N GLU A 564 -4.15 11.23 17.43
CA GLU A 564 -3.21 12.36 17.65
C GLU A 564 -1.73 11.97 17.50
N ASP A 565 -1.39 10.71 17.77
CA ASP A 565 -0.03 10.17 17.58
C ASP A 565 0.27 9.77 16.13
N GLY A 566 -0.67 10.02 15.22
CA GLY A 566 -0.63 9.66 13.81
C GLY A 566 -0.94 8.18 13.54
N SER A 567 -1.27 7.37 14.55
CA SER A 567 -1.67 5.98 14.32
C SER A 567 -2.99 5.94 13.54
N VAL A 568 -3.06 5.06 12.56
CA VAL A 568 -4.25 4.87 11.71
C VAL A 568 -5.00 3.62 12.18
N TYR A 569 -6.29 3.76 12.45
CA TYR A 569 -7.17 2.70 12.89
C TYR A 569 -8.17 2.36 11.80
N ILE A 570 -8.29 1.08 11.47
CA ILE A 570 -9.18 0.62 10.39
C ILE A 570 -9.79 -0.75 10.69
N GLY A 571 -11.09 -0.89 10.47
CA GLY A 571 -11.78 -2.18 10.52
C GLY A 571 -11.77 -2.88 9.16
N SER A 572 -11.63 -4.21 9.15
CA SER A 572 -11.74 -5.03 7.95
C SER A 572 -12.83 -6.10 8.09
N TYR A 573 -13.30 -6.60 6.96
CA TYR A 573 -14.27 -7.69 6.88
C TYR A 573 -13.72 -9.04 7.33
N ASP A 574 -12.42 -9.13 7.62
CA ASP A 574 -11.83 -10.30 8.27
C ASP A 574 -12.13 -10.38 9.79
N GLY A 575 -12.87 -9.41 10.31
CA GLY A 575 -13.22 -9.34 11.73
C GLY A 575 -12.09 -8.81 12.60
N LYS A 576 -11.17 -8.00 12.04
CA LYS A 576 -10.10 -7.37 12.80
C LYS A 576 -10.15 -5.85 12.70
N LEU A 577 -9.89 -5.20 13.83
CA LEU A 577 -9.47 -3.81 13.92
C LEU A 577 -7.94 -3.76 13.88
N TYR A 578 -7.41 -3.02 12.92
CA TYR A 578 -5.99 -2.79 12.74
C TYR A 578 -5.61 -1.43 13.30
N ALA A 579 -4.46 -1.35 13.96
CA ALA A 579 -3.76 -0.11 14.23
C ALA A 579 -2.42 -0.13 13.50
N LEU A 580 -2.20 0.85 12.63
CA LEU A 580 -0.97 1.04 11.88
C LEU A 580 -0.26 2.30 12.38
N ARG A 581 1.06 2.30 12.28
CA ARG A 581 1.88 3.50 12.50
C ARG A 581 1.77 4.42 11.27
N PRO A 582 2.14 5.71 11.39
CA PRO A 582 2.18 6.63 10.26
C PRO A 582 3.00 6.13 9.05
N ASP A 583 4.01 5.30 9.29
CA ASP A 583 4.86 4.70 8.26
C ASP A 583 4.27 3.44 7.59
N GLY A 584 3.03 3.07 7.93
CA GLY A 584 2.32 1.92 7.38
C GLY A 584 2.64 0.59 8.07
N THR A 585 3.51 0.57 9.07
CA THR A 585 3.84 -0.67 9.79
C THR A 585 2.76 -1.02 10.82
N LEU A 586 2.48 -2.31 10.98
CA LEU A 586 1.49 -2.81 11.93
C LEU A 586 1.93 -2.48 13.37
N LYS A 587 1.09 -1.72 14.10
CA LYS A 587 1.21 -1.51 15.54
C LYS A 587 0.58 -2.69 16.27
N TRP A 588 -0.65 -3.05 15.90
CA TRP A 588 -1.39 -4.19 16.44
C TRP A 588 -2.68 -4.54 15.69
N THR A 589 -3.26 -5.70 16.01
CA THR A 589 -4.63 -6.08 15.61
C THR A 589 -5.48 -6.46 16.81
N PHE A 590 -6.80 -6.31 16.67
CA PHE A 590 -7.81 -6.71 17.65
C PHE A 590 -8.91 -7.50 16.93
N GLU A 591 -9.12 -8.75 17.31
CA GLU A 591 -10.12 -9.64 16.71
C GLU A 591 -11.49 -9.44 17.37
N THR A 592 -12.50 -9.18 16.55
CA THR A 592 -13.91 -9.05 16.95
C THR A 592 -14.68 -10.34 16.66
N GLU A 593 -15.86 -10.51 17.26
CA GLU A 593 -16.70 -11.71 17.06
C GLU A 593 -17.39 -11.76 15.67
N GLY A 594 -17.12 -10.78 14.80
CA GLY A 594 -17.67 -10.65 13.46
C GLY A 594 -16.95 -9.57 12.66
N LEU A 595 -17.37 -9.39 11.40
CA LEU A 595 -16.85 -8.37 10.49
C LEU A 595 -17.11 -6.93 11.01
N ILE A 596 -16.25 -5.98 10.65
CA ILE A 596 -16.38 -4.57 11.04
C ILE A 596 -16.76 -3.73 9.81
N GLU A 597 -17.98 -3.19 9.78
CA GLU A 597 -18.46 -2.31 8.71
C GLU A 597 -18.38 -0.82 9.07
N THR A 598 -18.39 -0.48 10.36
CA THR A 598 -18.46 0.91 10.83
C THR A 598 -17.07 1.45 11.15
N GLY A 599 -16.83 2.73 10.84
CA GLY A 599 -15.57 3.39 11.17
C GLY A 599 -15.36 3.51 12.69
N PRO A 600 -14.14 3.28 13.21
CA PRO A 600 -13.81 3.58 14.60
C PRO A 600 -13.92 5.08 14.87
N VAL A 601 -13.99 5.46 16.14
CA VAL A 601 -14.02 6.87 16.59
C VAL A 601 -12.99 7.05 17.69
N ILE A 602 -12.29 8.19 17.68
CA ILE A 602 -11.34 8.59 18.72
C ILE A 602 -11.77 9.94 19.29
N ASP A 603 -11.58 10.13 20.60
CA ASP A 603 -11.73 11.40 21.33
C ASP A 603 -10.34 11.96 21.65
#